data_AF-A0A2G6QM82-F1
#
_entry.id   AF-A0A2G6QM82-F1
#
_cell.length_a   1.000
_cell.length_b   1.000
_cell.length_c   1.000
_cell.angle_alpha   90.00
_cell.angle_beta   90.00
_cell.angle_gamma   90.00
#
_symmetry.space_group_name_H-M   'P 1'
#
loop_
_entity.id
_entity.type
_entity.pdbx_description
1 polymer ?
#
loop_
_entity_poly.entity_id
_entity_poly.type
_entity_poly.pdbx_seq_one_letter_code
_entity_poly.pdbx_strand_id
1 'polypeptide(L)'
;MEKLKYISTERYMEGIIVEVTDGSVAIDFKGRLGYMRLPLRMVISDYDLKVGMIVGFMMSFPEVMSDAVDSEYINKKRAIIKEANNESYNS
;
A
#
# COMPACT_ATOMS: atom_id res chain seq x y z
N MET A 1 0.87 -23.48 -15.45
CA MET A 1 1.34 -22.09 -15.68
C MET A 1 0.08 -21.34 -16.09
N GLU A 2 -0.43 -20.32 -15.42
CA GLU A 2 0.14 -19.20 -14.65
C GLU A 2 -0.68 -18.93 -13.36
N LYS A 3 -0.07 -18.43 -12.27
CA LYS A 3 -0.77 -18.14 -11.00
C LYS A 3 -1.48 -16.78 -10.97
N LEU A 4 -1.36 -16.01 -12.05
CA LEU A 4 -2.03 -14.74 -12.31
C LEU A 4 -2.77 -14.92 -13.63
N LYS A 5 -4.03 -14.50 -13.70
CA LYS A 5 -4.86 -14.63 -14.91
C LYS A 5 -4.38 -13.68 -16.03
N TYR A 6 -3.52 -12.71 -15.70
CA TYR A 6 -3.03 -11.70 -16.61
C TYR A 6 -1.51 -11.48 -16.45
N ILE A 7 -0.74 -11.94 -17.43
CA ILE A 7 0.70 -11.65 -17.57
C ILE A 7 0.90 -10.14 -17.86
N SER A 8 1.87 -9.53 -17.18
CA SER A 8 2.11 -8.08 -17.19
C SER A 8 2.96 -7.63 -18.38
N THR A 9 2.54 -6.56 -19.06
CA THR A 9 3.44 -5.61 -19.75
C THR A 9 3.56 -4.44 -18.79
N GLU A 10 4.70 -4.30 -18.14
CA GLU A 10 4.92 -3.38 -17.01
C GLU A 10 4.53 -1.95 -17.40
N ARG A 11 3.61 -1.34 -16.64
CA ARG A 11 3.15 0.02 -16.93
C ARG A 11 3.83 1.01 -15.99
N TYR A 12 4.57 1.94 -16.59
CA TYR A 12 5.18 3.05 -15.85
C TYR A 12 4.11 4.03 -15.38
N MET A 13 4.20 4.41 -14.11
CA MET A 13 3.29 5.31 -13.42
C MET A 13 4.11 6.27 -12.58
N GLU A 14 3.62 7.49 -12.44
CA GLU A 14 4.27 8.52 -11.61
C GLU A 14 3.41 8.86 -10.40
N GLY A 15 4.05 9.25 -9.31
CA GLY A 15 3.42 9.71 -8.08
C GLY A 15 4.21 10.83 -7.43
N ILE A 16 3.70 11.32 -6.30
CA ILE A 16 4.37 12.30 -5.46
C ILE A 16 4.42 11.76 -4.04
N ILE A 17 5.54 11.95 -3.36
CA ILE A 17 5.65 11.66 -1.93
C ILE A 17 4.83 12.70 -1.16
N VAL A 18 3.79 12.25 -0.45
CA VAL A 18 2.91 13.12 0.34
C VAL A 18 3.23 13.11 1.83
N GLU A 19 3.90 12.05 2.31
CA GLU A 19 4.33 11.92 3.70
C GLU A 19 5.62 11.09 3.74
N VAL A 20 6.56 11.52 4.58
CA VAL A 20 7.75 10.75 4.93
C VAL A 20 7.76 10.64 6.44
N THR A 21 7.78 9.42 6.94
CA THR A 21 8.05 9.12 8.35
C THR A 21 9.33 8.31 8.47
N ASP A 22 9.84 8.17 9.68
CA ASP A 22 11.09 7.44 9.96
C ASP A 22 11.10 5.98 9.44
N GLY A 23 9.92 5.39 9.18
CA GLY A 23 9.80 4.01 8.74
C GLY A 23 9.12 3.81 7.38
N SER A 24 8.48 4.84 6.82
CA SER A 24 7.65 4.64 5.63
C SER A 24 7.49 5.92 4.83
N VAL A 25 7.33 5.73 3.53
CA VAL A 25 6.92 6.76 2.59
C VAL A 25 5.47 6.53 2.22
N ALA A 26 4.75 7.62 2.05
CA ALA A 26 3.45 7.64 1.44
C ALA A 26 3.55 8.24 0.04
N ILE A 27 3.10 7.48 -0.95
CA ILE A 27 3.06 7.90 -2.33
C ILE A 27 1.61 8.09 -2.74
N ASP A 28 1.29 9.27 -3.24
CA ASP A 28 0.04 9.53 -3.95
C ASP A 28 0.31 9.45 -5.46
N PHE A 29 -0.32 8.50 -6.12
CA PHE A 29 -0.11 8.29 -7.55
C PHE A 29 -0.84 9.37 -8.36
N LYS A 30 -0.12 10.01 -9.30
CA LYS A 30 -0.69 11.00 -10.22
C LYS A 30 -1.86 10.38 -10.98
N GLY A 31 -2.90 11.18 -11.23
CA GLY A 31 -4.11 10.68 -11.88
C GLY A 31 -5.10 9.98 -10.95
N ARG A 32 -4.98 10.16 -9.63
CA ARG A 32 -5.90 9.62 -8.61
C ARG A 32 -5.95 8.09 -8.55
N LEU A 33 -4.83 7.46 -8.86
CA LEU A 33 -4.70 5.99 -8.85
C LEU A 33 -4.66 5.40 -7.43
N GLY A 34 -4.49 6.27 -6.44
CA GLY A 34 -4.64 5.93 -5.04
C GLY A 34 -3.37 6.22 -4.25
N TYR A 35 -3.48 5.89 -2.97
CA TYR A 35 -2.45 6.09 -1.99
C TYR A 35 -1.78 4.77 -1.66
N MET A 36 -0.46 4.74 -1.69
CA MET A 36 0.32 3.57 -1.32
C MET A 36 1.35 3.96 -0.28
N ARG A 37 1.25 3.33 0.89
CA ARG A 37 2.26 3.44 1.93
C ARG A 37 3.23 2.28 1.78
N LEU A 38 4.52 2.61 1.66
CA LEU A 38 5.60 1.65 1.49
C LEU A 38 6.68 1.90 2.56
N PRO A 39 7.43 0.87 2.98
CA PRO A 39 8.65 1.06 3.75
C PRO A 39 9.70 1.85 2.97
N LEU A 40 10.54 2.63 3.66
CA LEU A 40 11.61 3.41 3.02
C LEU A 40 12.55 2.55 2.16
N ARG A 41 12.84 1.32 2.60
CA ARG A 41 13.70 0.37 1.86
C ARG A 41 13.17 -0.07 0.50
N MET A 42 11.87 0.12 0.22
CA MET A 42 11.30 -0.17 -1.11
C MET A 42 11.51 0.98 -2.10
N VAL A 43 11.97 2.13 -1.62
CA VAL A 43 12.23 3.32 -2.44
C VAL A 43 13.71 3.33 -2.79
N ILE A 44 14.01 3.18 -4.07
CA ILE A 44 15.37 3.29 -4.59
C ILE A 44 15.63 4.76 -4.86
N SER A 45 16.55 5.38 -4.12
CA SER A 45 16.91 6.80 -4.24
C SER A 45 18.34 7.01 -3.77
N ASP A 46 19.10 7.85 -4.49
CA ASP A 46 20.42 8.32 -4.07
C ASP A 46 20.33 9.57 -3.15
N TYR A 47 19.11 10.03 -2.87
CA TYR A 47 18.81 11.23 -2.10
C TYR A 47 17.89 10.93 -0.92
N ASP A 48 17.97 11.77 0.11
CA ASP A 48 17.01 11.77 1.21
C ASP A 48 15.61 12.05 0.70
N LEU A 49 14.67 11.19 1.10
CA LEU A 49 13.27 11.28 0.69
C LEU A 49 12.60 12.49 1.33
N LYS A 50 11.95 13.31 0.51
CA LYS A 50 11.25 14.52 0.94
C LYS A 50 9.84 14.56 0.37
N VAL A 51 8.94 15.15 1.13
CA VAL A 51 7.58 15.45 0.66
C VAL A 51 7.66 16.36 -0.56
N GLY A 52 6.88 16.05 -1.59
CA GLY A 52 6.84 16.77 -2.87
C GLY A 52 7.74 16.18 -3.97
N MET A 53 8.60 15.20 -3.66
CA MET A 53 9.42 14.53 -4.69
C MET A 53 8.56 13.66 -5.61
N ILE A 54 8.88 13.68 -6.91
CA ILE A 54 8.25 12.85 -7.92
C ILE A 54 8.86 11.45 -7.88
N VAL A 55 8.02 10.42 -7.85
CA VAL A 55 8.42 9.02 -7.86
C VAL A 55 7.89 8.34 -9.11
N GLY A 56 8.68 7.46 -9.71
CA GLY A 56 8.28 6.59 -10.80
C GLY A 56 8.13 5.15 -10.31
N PHE A 57 7.09 4.45 -10.75
CA PHE A 57 6.75 3.10 -10.33
C PHE A 57 6.33 2.26 -11.54
N MET A 58 6.83 1.04 -11.65
CA MET A 58 6.32 0.07 -12.62
C MET A 58 5.32 -0.84 -11.93
N MET A 59 4.05 -0.75 -12.31
CA MET A 59 2.99 -1.55 -11.71
C MET A 59 2.81 -2.86 -12.46
N SER A 60 3.14 -3.99 -11.84
CA SER A 60 2.81 -5.33 -12.36
C SER A 60 1.46 -5.88 -11.85
N PHE A 61 0.81 -5.18 -10.90
CA PHE A 61 -0.53 -5.36 -10.32
C PHE A 61 -0.70 -6.43 -9.21
N PRO A 62 -1.44 -6.11 -8.14
CA PRO A 62 -1.96 -7.10 -7.20
C PRO A 62 -3.21 -7.78 -7.80
N GLU A 63 -3.27 -9.10 -7.76
CA GLU A 63 -4.41 -9.88 -8.27
C GLU A 63 -5.23 -10.51 -7.15
N VAL A 64 -6.56 -10.38 -7.27
CA VAL A 64 -7.53 -11.06 -6.40
C VAL A 64 -7.72 -12.48 -6.92
N MET A 65 -7.24 -13.45 -6.15
CA MET A 65 -7.13 -14.84 -6.61
C MET A 65 -8.43 -15.65 -6.49
N SER A 66 -9.44 -15.13 -5.78
CA SER A 66 -10.67 -15.87 -5.46
C SER A 66 -11.85 -14.95 -5.15
N ASP A 67 -13.06 -15.42 -5.46
CA ASP A 67 -14.35 -14.78 -5.16
C ASP A 67 -14.87 -15.10 -3.74
N ALA A 68 -14.24 -16.05 -3.05
CA ALA A 68 -14.53 -16.34 -1.66
C ALA A 68 -14.04 -15.20 -0.75
N VAL A 69 -14.98 -14.52 -0.10
CA VAL A 69 -14.67 -13.60 0.98
C VAL A 69 -14.13 -14.42 2.14
N ASP A 70 -12.89 -14.13 2.54
CA ASP A 70 -12.29 -14.72 3.73
C ASP A 70 -12.95 -14.14 4.99
N SER A 71 -14.14 -14.66 5.27
CA SER A 71 -15.05 -14.23 6.33
C SER A 71 -14.42 -14.50 7.71
N GLU A 72 -13.62 -15.56 7.81
CA GLU A 72 -12.79 -15.85 8.97
C GLU A 72 -11.75 -14.73 9.18
N TYR A 73 -11.04 -14.30 8.12
CA TYR A 73 -10.07 -13.20 8.16
C TYR A 73 -10.69 -11.85 8.51
N ILE A 74 -11.85 -11.52 7.92
CA ILE A 74 -12.56 -10.25 8.20
C ILE A 74 -13.03 -10.21 9.65
N ASN A 75 -13.58 -11.31 10.17
CA ASN A 75 -14.06 -11.36 11.56
C ASN A 75 -12.90 -11.27 12.55
N LYS A 76 -11.76 -11.92 12.26
CA LYS A 76 -10.51 -11.73 13.01
C LYS A 76 -10.07 -10.26 13.00
N LYS A 77 -10.01 -9.58 11.84
CA LYS A 77 -9.65 -8.15 11.72
C LYS A 77 -10.58 -7.22 12.49
N ARG A 78 -11.89 -7.51 12.47
CA ARG A 78 -12.91 -6.71 13.17
C ARG A 78 -12.86 -6.87 14.68
N ALA A 79 -12.65 -8.08 15.21
CA ALA A 79 -12.48 -8.31 16.65
C ALA A 79 -11.27 -7.53 17.18
N ILE A 80 -10.14 -7.60 16.48
CA ILE A 80 -8.90 -6.89 16.82
C ILE A 80 -9.10 -5.36 16.87
N ILE A 81 -9.78 -4.79 15.88
CA ILE A 81 -10.06 -3.34 15.87
C ILE A 81 -11.01 -2.95 17.01
N LYS A 82 -11.91 -3.86 17.45
CA LYS A 82 -12.87 -3.58 18.51
C LYS A 82 -12.23 -3.60 19.91
N GLU A 83 -11.34 -4.56 20.17
CA GLU A 83 -10.54 -4.60 21.42
C GLU A 83 -9.61 -3.38 21.53
N ALA A 84 -8.93 -3.01 20.43
CA ALA A 84 -8.04 -1.84 20.37
C ALA A 84 -8.72 -0.50 20.68
N ASN A 85 -10.04 -0.41 20.47
CA ASN A 85 -10.81 0.80 20.76
C ASN A 85 -11.48 0.78 22.16
N ASN A 86 -11.54 -0.36 22.85
CA ASN A 86 -12.15 -0.47 24.17
C ASN A 86 -11.17 -0.22 25.34
N GLU A 87 -9.87 -0.48 25.17
CA GLU A 87 -8.86 -0.14 26.20
C GLU A 87 -8.55 1.36 26.28
N SER A 88 -8.78 2.11 25.20
CA SER A 88 -8.63 3.58 25.18
C SER A 88 -9.72 4.33 25.95
N TYR A 89 -10.74 3.63 26.47
CA TYR A 89 -11.91 4.21 27.15
C TYR A 89 -12.00 3.91 28.65
N ASN A 90 -11.04 3.20 29.25
CA ASN A 90 -10.99 2.95 30.71
C ASN A 90 -9.74 3.56 31.40
N SER A 91 -9.18 4.64 30.86
CA SER A 91 -8.24 5.54 31.57
C SER A 91 -8.79 6.94 31.67
#